data_AF-A0A816Q8F0-F1
#
_entry.id   AF-A0A816Q8F0-F1
#
_cell.length_a   1.000
_cell.length_b   1.000
_cell.length_c   1.000
_cell.angle_alpha   90.00
_cell.angle_beta   90.00
_cell.angle_gamma   90.00
#
_symmetry.space_group_name_H-M   'P 1'
#
loop_
_entity.id
_entity.type
_entity.pdbx_description
1 polymer ?
#
loop_
_entity_poly.entity_id
_entity_poly.type
_entity_poly.pdbx_seq_one_letter_code
_entity_poly.pdbx_strand_id
1 'polypeptide(L)'
;MNQFNRSRNEKINNPQCNFKRKKKSTTTIENLSNEFFGKVFGYLDGCDIYLAFANLNHRFQQMLNSPLVLFKINLDNWLSKEILIDIYQQMITFNKHQIFSIHSSTSLSMNRFCSSLSFDSSFNRLESLVLCESQSDIFISLLNTLSSLPCLYSLTLKMFKSSTNLADVYGITLKLPMLKYHNVLTNPSDLIVTLPVNTDQQRFSSITHLVIENHCSFNDVLRIISYTPQLYRLDYTNTNSIDRNIEINLPIKLSNLKYLFVRVYGTKFDIVEMFLSKISMKLKVLSFTTRHEDITYLDANRWKEIISKYFLQLEKFYLKYYASRGNGSQTQLYRGTANQFALSFWIKRQWIFEVQRDLEFIIYSVQPYKERWDELILDQSDALCSGLSKLTFTNMHANEWRNIINIDIKRILSLTQIYHLIISVENIFVGVLIPILNSLPKLHSLKLHSLSFGDPPGMDPKEYKIIFSIRPTSKIVKTYLEKMNQRQDIFFSKSTLS
;
A
#
# COMPACT_ATOMS: atom_id res chain seq x y z
N MET A 1 89.58 38.64 42.21
CA MET A 1 90.18 39.55 41.22
C MET A 1 89.66 39.13 39.86
N ASN A 2 88.98 39.89 39.01
CA ASN A 2 88.51 41.27 38.95
C ASN A 2 87.23 41.16 38.05
N GLN A 3 86.09 41.77 38.37
CA GLN A 3 85.77 43.18 38.07
C GLN A 3 86.24 43.56 36.66
N PHE A 4 85.36 43.84 35.69
CA PHE A 4 84.75 45.14 35.37
C PHE A 4 84.34 45.01 33.87
N ASN A 5 83.36 45.67 33.25
CA ASN A 5 82.62 46.89 33.55
C ASN A 5 81.41 47.00 32.57
N ARG A 6 80.29 47.52 33.10
CA ARG A 6 79.40 48.59 32.56
C ARG A 6 78.81 48.46 31.15
N SER A 7 77.49 48.33 30.99
CA SER A 7 76.38 49.29 31.22
C SER A 7 76.05 50.18 29.99
N ARG A 8 74.79 50.08 29.51
CA ARG A 8 73.73 51.12 29.47
C ARG A 8 72.93 51.20 28.14
N ASN A 9 71.61 51.36 28.36
CA ASN A 9 70.60 52.14 27.62
C ASN A 9 70.05 51.57 26.31
N GLU A 10 68.78 51.12 26.30
CA GLU A 10 67.50 51.87 26.11
C GLU A 10 67.03 51.78 24.64
N LYS A 11 66.04 50.93 24.38
CA LYS A 11 64.64 51.25 24.02
C LYS A 11 64.39 51.12 22.51
N ILE A 12 63.41 50.29 22.12
CA ILE A 12 62.18 50.66 21.38
C ILE A 12 61.45 49.38 20.92
N ASN A 13 60.23 49.24 21.44
CA ASN A 13 59.01 48.60 20.92
C ASN A 13 59.13 47.44 19.91
N ASN A 14 58.59 46.28 20.32
CA ASN A 14 57.82 45.45 19.41
C ASN A 14 56.61 44.83 20.13
N PRO A 15 55.40 44.90 19.55
CA PRO A 15 54.19 44.43 20.20
C PRO A 15 54.19 42.89 20.17
N GLN A 16 54.39 42.26 21.32
CA GLN A 16 54.15 40.82 21.45
C GLN A 16 52.65 40.58 21.35
N CYS A 17 52.24 40.27 20.12
CA CYS A 17 50.95 39.77 19.74
C CYS A 17 50.66 38.48 20.53
N ASN A 18 49.96 38.61 21.66
CA ASN A 18 49.41 37.50 22.42
C ASN A 18 48.29 36.85 21.59
N PHE A 19 48.66 35.98 20.65
CA PHE A 19 47.73 35.01 20.07
C PHE A 19 47.37 34.00 21.16
N LYS A 20 46.40 34.34 22.01
CA LYS A 20 45.57 33.34 22.68
C LYS A 20 44.94 32.49 21.57
N ARG A 21 45.55 31.35 21.26
CA ARG A 21 44.93 30.30 20.44
C ARG A 21 43.57 30.02 21.07
N LYS A 22 42.49 30.52 20.47
CA LYS A 22 41.14 30.04 20.75
C LYS A 22 41.20 28.54 20.51
N LYS A 23 41.09 27.73 21.57
CA LYS A 23 40.88 26.28 21.45
C LYS A 23 39.69 26.11 20.51
N LYS A 24 39.93 25.65 19.28
CA LYS A 24 38.84 25.20 18.41
C LYS A 24 38.14 24.10 19.19
N SER A 25 36.90 24.34 19.62
CA SER A 25 36.08 23.29 20.20
C SER A 25 35.81 22.28 19.10
N THR A 26 36.55 21.19 19.08
CA THR A 26 36.23 20.04 18.24
C THR A 26 34.94 19.45 18.77
N THR A 27 33.85 19.64 18.02
CA THR A 27 32.58 19.00 18.31
C THR A 27 32.71 17.51 18.00
N THR A 28 32.66 16.66 19.02
CA THR A 28 32.61 15.20 18.86
C THR A 28 31.17 14.73 18.95
N ILE A 29 30.90 13.54 18.40
CA ILE A 29 29.57 12.90 18.50
C ILE A 29 29.17 12.68 19.96
N GLU A 30 30.15 12.51 20.84
CA GLU A 30 29.96 12.37 22.29
C GLU A 30 29.45 13.64 22.97
N ASN A 31 29.50 14.80 22.30
CA ASN A 31 28.93 16.04 22.81
C ASN A 31 27.41 16.17 22.54
N LEU A 32 26.82 15.26 21.74
CA LEU A 32 25.37 15.23 21.51
C LEU A 32 24.63 14.79 22.77
N SER A 33 23.41 15.28 22.99
CA SER A 33 22.60 14.94 24.18
C SER A 33 22.06 13.50 24.15
N ASN A 34 21.73 12.95 25.32
CA ASN A 34 21.10 11.62 25.41
C ASN A 34 19.75 11.58 24.68
N GLU A 35 18.99 12.68 24.69
CA GLU A 35 17.73 12.80 23.95
C GLU A 35 17.92 12.64 22.44
N PHE A 36 19.02 13.19 21.90
CA PHE A 36 19.34 13.03 20.49
C PHE A 36 19.65 11.58 20.16
N PHE A 37 20.47 10.91 20.98
CA PHE A 37 20.74 9.48 20.79
C PHE A 37 19.49 8.62 20.96
N GLY A 38 18.60 8.93 21.91
CA GLY A 38 17.31 8.26 22.03
C GLY A 38 16.48 8.34 20.75
N LYS A 39 16.46 9.51 20.08
CA LYS A 39 15.81 9.67 18.77
C LYS A 39 16.49 8.85 17.69
N VAL A 40 17.83 8.86 17.63
CA VAL A 40 18.60 8.06 16.67
C VAL A 40 18.34 6.56 16.86
N PHE A 41 18.37 6.09 18.10
CA PHE A 41 18.09 4.69 18.46
C PHE A 41 16.67 4.26 18.06
N GLY A 42 15.70 5.17 18.06
CA GLY A 42 14.34 4.88 17.57
C GLY A 42 14.26 4.40 16.11
N TYR A 43 15.28 4.68 15.30
CA TYR A 43 15.41 4.25 13.89
C TYR A 43 16.25 3.00 13.69
N LEU A 44 16.92 2.50 14.73
CA LEU A 44 17.87 1.37 14.64
C LEU A 44 17.31 0.11 15.32
N ASP A 45 17.88 -1.03 14.97
CA ASP A 45 17.61 -2.29 15.65
C ASP A 45 18.30 -2.33 17.03
N GLY A 46 17.61 -2.85 18.03
CA GLY A 46 18.08 -2.91 19.41
C GLY A 46 19.34 -3.76 19.57
N CYS A 47 19.46 -4.85 18.81
CA CYS A 47 20.68 -5.65 18.83
C CYS A 47 21.87 -4.88 18.26
N ASP A 48 21.68 -4.17 17.15
CA ASP A 48 22.74 -3.37 16.54
C ASP A 48 23.15 -2.18 17.45
N ILE A 49 22.18 -1.54 18.11
CA ILE A 49 22.44 -0.51 19.13
C ILE A 49 23.30 -1.10 20.25
N TYR A 50 22.89 -2.24 20.81
CA TYR A 50 23.60 -2.84 21.93
C TYR A 50 25.04 -3.21 21.54
N LEU A 51 25.22 -3.89 20.39
CA LEU A 51 26.56 -4.25 19.90
C LEU A 51 27.45 -3.03 19.68
N ALA A 52 26.91 -1.97 19.08
CA ALA A 52 27.68 -0.80 18.72
C ALA A 52 28.01 0.08 19.94
N PHE A 53 27.12 0.17 20.93
CA PHE A 53 27.21 1.17 22.00
C PHE A 53 27.47 0.63 23.41
N ALA A 54 27.21 -0.65 23.70
CA ALA A 54 27.34 -1.21 25.05
C ALA A 54 28.79 -1.20 25.59
N ASN A 55 29.79 -1.22 24.70
CA ASN A 55 31.20 -1.25 25.10
C ASN A 55 31.98 0.02 24.68
N LEU A 56 31.31 1.08 24.23
CA LEU A 56 32.00 2.31 23.81
C LEU A 56 32.55 3.10 25.00
N ASN A 57 31.69 3.50 25.92
CA ASN A 57 32.06 4.23 27.12
C ASN A 57 30.94 4.15 28.17
N HIS A 58 31.26 4.58 29.39
CA HIS A 58 30.34 4.56 30.54
C HIS A 58 29.04 5.34 30.29
N ARG A 59 29.10 6.45 29.54
CA ARG A 59 27.90 7.24 29.23
C ARG A 59 26.89 6.42 28.41
N PHE A 60 27.35 5.74 27.37
CA PHE A 60 26.46 4.91 26.55
C PHE A 60 25.95 3.68 27.30
N GLN A 61 26.77 3.07 28.17
CA GLN A 61 26.31 2.00 29.06
C GLN A 61 25.17 2.46 29.97
N GLN A 62 25.33 3.60 30.64
CA GLN A 62 24.26 4.18 31.48
C GLN A 62 23.01 4.51 30.66
N MET A 63 23.20 4.97 29.42
CA MET A 63 22.08 5.30 28.54
C MET A 63 21.31 4.06 28.11
N LEU A 64 21.99 2.96 27.75
CA LEU A 64 21.33 1.70 27.38
C LEU A 64 20.61 1.05 28.57
N ASN A 65 21.15 1.19 29.77
CA ASN A 65 20.49 0.74 31.00
C ASN A 65 19.36 1.68 31.47
N SER A 66 19.13 2.80 30.76
CA SER A 66 18.09 3.75 31.11
C SER A 66 16.71 3.25 30.66
N PRO A 67 15.66 3.34 31.48
CA PRO A 67 14.30 2.97 31.07
C PRO A 67 13.74 3.87 29.94
N LEU A 68 14.41 4.98 29.64
CA LEU A 68 14.07 5.88 28.54
C LEU A 68 14.45 5.31 27.18
N VAL A 69 15.43 4.40 27.12
CA VAL A 69 15.79 3.71 25.89
C VAL A 69 14.86 2.53 25.70
N LEU A 70 14.27 2.46 24.53
CA LEU A 70 13.32 1.43 24.13
C LEU A 70 13.87 0.67 22.94
N PHE A 71 13.80 -0.66 22.99
CA PHE A 71 14.36 -1.52 21.97
C PHE A 71 13.30 -2.10 21.03
N LYS A 72 13.58 -2.01 19.73
CA LYS A 72 12.91 -2.79 18.68
C LYS A 72 13.84 -3.92 18.28
N ILE A 73 13.36 -5.15 18.29
CA ILE A 73 14.17 -6.32 17.95
C ILE A 73 13.67 -6.92 16.65
N ASN A 74 14.55 -7.02 15.66
CA ASN A 74 14.33 -7.76 14.43
C ASN A 74 15.11 -9.09 14.47
N LEU A 75 14.38 -10.18 14.70
CA LEU A 75 14.94 -11.52 14.81
C LEU A 75 15.44 -12.06 13.46
N ASP A 76 15.03 -11.48 12.33
CA ASP A 76 15.51 -11.93 11.01
C ASP A 76 17.03 -11.67 10.85
N ASN A 77 17.56 -10.65 11.54
CA ASN A 77 19.00 -10.36 11.56
C ASN A 77 19.81 -11.49 12.20
N TRP A 78 19.20 -12.33 13.05
CA TRP A 78 19.87 -13.45 13.73
C TRP A 78 20.39 -14.51 12.76
N LEU A 79 19.71 -14.70 11.63
CA LEU A 79 20.09 -15.71 10.63
C LEU A 79 21.39 -15.34 9.91
N SER A 80 21.69 -14.04 9.80
CA SER A 80 22.87 -13.54 9.09
C SER A 80 24.15 -13.54 9.93
N LYS A 81 24.04 -13.68 11.27
CA LYS A 81 25.16 -13.50 12.21
C LYS A 81 25.16 -14.62 13.27
N GLU A 82 25.36 -15.88 12.85
CA GLU A 82 25.32 -17.03 13.78
C GLU A 82 26.28 -16.91 14.97
N ILE A 83 27.43 -16.26 14.77
CA ILE A 83 28.43 -16.00 15.82
C ILE A 83 27.89 -15.10 16.95
N LEU A 84 26.87 -14.28 16.67
CA LEU A 84 26.34 -13.29 17.63
C LEU A 84 25.05 -13.75 18.33
N ILE A 85 24.59 -14.99 18.09
CA ILE A 85 23.33 -15.49 18.64
C ILE A 85 23.33 -15.42 20.17
N ASP A 86 24.39 -15.92 20.82
CA ASP A 86 24.47 -15.93 22.28
C ASP A 86 24.45 -14.51 22.85
N ILE A 87 25.10 -13.56 22.16
CA ILE A 87 25.12 -12.14 22.55
C ILE A 87 23.73 -11.54 22.43
N TYR A 88 23.00 -11.85 21.34
CA TYR A 88 21.62 -11.38 21.15
C TYR A 88 20.66 -11.98 22.18
N GLN A 89 20.79 -13.27 22.48
CA GLN A 89 19.98 -13.92 23.50
C GLN A 89 20.22 -13.29 24.87
N GLN A 90 21.48 -13.08 25.26
CA GLN A 90 21.81 -12.40 26.51
C GLN A 90 21.24 -10.99 26.55
N MET A 91 21.46 -10.20 25.50
CA MET A 91 20.93 -8.84 25.41
C MET A 91 19.41 -8.81 25.59
N ILE A 92 18.67 -9.66 24.86
CA ILE A 92 17.21 -9.70 25.00
C ILE A 92 16.81 -10.11 26.41
N THR A 93 17.48 -11.12 26.97
CA THR A 93 17.19 -11.64 28.32
C THR A 93 17.35 -10.55 29.38
N PHE A 94 18.42 -9.75 29.30
CA PHE A 94 18.68 -8.67 30.26
C PHE A 94 17.77 -7.46 30.05
N ASN A 95 17.33 -7.20 28.82
CA ASN A 95 16.59 -5.99 28.46
C ASN A 95 15.11 -6.22 28.14
N LYS A 96 14.51 -7.37 28.54
CA LYS A 96 13.09 -7.70 28.28
C LYS A 96 12.12 -6.56 28.64
N HIS A 97 12.38 -5.87 29.75
CA HIS A 97 11.58 -4.76 30.26
C HIS A 97 11.68 -3.46 29.44
N GLN A 98 12.67 -3.32 28.56
CA GLN A 98 12.83 -2.19 27.63
C GLN A 98 12.42 -2.53 26.20
N ILE A 99 12.16 -3.80 25.90
CA ILE A 99 11.74 -4.23 24.57
C ILE A 99 10.25 -3.92 24.40
N PHE A 100 9.94 -3.08 23.42
CA PHE A 100 8.55 -2.70 23.11
C PHE A 100 8.05 -3.27 21.78
N SER A 101 8.97 -3.75 20.92
CA SER A 101 8.58 -4.38 19.66
C SER A 101 9.51 -5.51 19.28
N ILE A 102 8.93 -6.63 18.85
CA ILE A 102 9.67 -7.79 18.32
C ILE A 102 9.08 -8.15 16.96
N HIS A 103 9.96 -8.38 15.99
CA HIS A 103 9.61 -8.72 14.62
C HIS A 103 10.36 -9.96 14.15
N SER A 104 9.63 -10.92 13.60
CA SER A 104 10.17 -12.08 12.90
C SER A 104 9.39 -12.31 11.60
N SER A 105 10.04 -12.21 10.45
CA SER A 105 9.45 -12.54 9.15
C SER A 105 9.65 -13.99 8.76
N THR A 106 10.61 -14.66 9.41
CA THR A 106 10.94 -16.05 9.08
C THR A 106 10.58 -16.99 10.23
N SER A 107 10.15 -18.19 9.86
CA SER A 107 9.88 -19.28 10.79
C SER A 107 11.14 -19.77 11.51
N LEU A 108 12.29 -19.70 10.84
CA LEU A 108 13.59 -20.10 11.40
C LEU A 108 14.02 -19.20 12.55
N SER A 109 13.97 -17.87 12.36
CA SER A 109 14.27 -16.92 13.44
C SER A 109 13.34 -17.12 14.63
N MET A 110 12.05 -17.33 14.37
CA MET A 110 11.07 -17.54 15.42
C MET A 110 11.33 -18.83 16.21
N ASN A 111 11.65 -19.94 15.53
CA ASN A 111 12.00 -21.19 16.19
C ASN A 111 13.23 -21.06 17.10
N ARG A 112 14.28 -20.40 16.60
CA ARG A 112 15.51 -20.16 17.38
C ARG A 112 15.25 -19.28 18.60
N PHE A 113 14.36 -18.29 18.46
CA PHE A 113 13.92 -17.48 19.58
C PHE A 113 13.15 -18.34 20.60
N CYS A 114 12.09 -19.04 20.18
CA CYS A 114 11.26 -19.85 21.06
C CYS A 114 11.99 -21.01 21.74
N SER A 115 13.08 -21.53 21.14
CA SER A 115 13.90 -22.56 21.78
C SER A 115 14.73 -22.04 22.96
N SER A 116 14.91 -20.72 23.06
CA SER A 116 15.76 -20.08 24.08
C SER A 116 14.99 -19.15 25.02
N LEU A 117 13.88 -18.58 24.55
CA LEU A 117 13.11 -17.55 25.23
C LEU A 117 11.61 -17.79 25.06
N SER A 118 10.86 -17.57 26.14
CA SER A 118 9.40 -17.51 26.13
C SER A 118 8.90 -16.08 26.29
N PHE A 119 7.74 -15.78 25.70
CA PHE A 119 7.00 -14.58 26.08
C PHE A 119 6.38 -14.81 27.46
N ASP A 120 6.69 -13.91 28.38
CA ASP A 120 6.22 -13.95 29.77
C ASP A 120 6.01 -12.50 30.24
N SER A 121 5.56 -12.33 31.48
CA SER A 121 5.27 -11.02 32.07
C SER A 121 6.49 -10.10 32.22
N SER A 122 7.72 -10.59 32.03
CA SER A 122 8.92 -9.75 32.08
C SER A 122 9.09 -8.88 30.81
N PHE A 123 8.39 -9.21 29.72
CA PHE A 123 8.17 -8.33 28.57
C PHE A 123 7.06 -7.31 28.86
N ASN A 124 7.18 -6.59 29.98
CA ASN A 124 6.12 -5.73 30.51
C ASN A 124 5.83 -4.47 29.68
N ARG A 125 6.67 -4.13 28.71
CA ARG A 125 6.48 -3.00 27.78
C ARG A 125 6.29 -3.45 26.33
N LEU A 126 6.17 -4.75 26.06
CA LEU A 126 6.00 -5.26 24.71
C LEU A 126 4.64 -4.85 24.14
N GLU A 127 4.65 -3.94 23.18
CA GLU A 127 3.46 -3.34 22.57
C GLU A 127 3.11 -3.96 21.22
N SER A 128 4.11 -4.38 20.45
CA SER A 128 3.93 -4.84 19.07
C SER A 128 4.72 -6.10 18.76
N LEU A 129 4.03 -7.11 18.25
CA LEU A 129 4.62 -8.41 17.93
C LEU A 129 4.26 -8.82 16.50
N VAL A 130 5.27 -9.21 15.72
CA VAL A 130 5.10 -9.83 14.39
C VAL A 130 5.72 -11.21 14.41
N LEU A 131 4.88 -12.24 14.28
CA LEU A 131 5.27 -13.63 14.35
C LEU A 131 5.14 -14.29 12.98
N CYS A 132 6.10 -15.14 12.62
CA CYS A 132 5.99 -16.05 11.50
C CYS A 132 5.87 -17.47 12.02
N GLU A 133 4.82 -18.17 11.58
CA GLU A 133 4.57 -19.55 11.96
C GLU A 133 5.62 -20.49 11.36
N SER A 134 6.01 -21.46 12.16
CA SER A 134 6.97 -22.51 11.83
C SER A 134 6.38 -23.91 11.91
N GLN A 135 5.80 -24.25 13.07
CA GLN A 135 5.16 -25.51 13.41
C GLN A 135 3.93 -25.22 14.26
N SER A 136 2.82 -25.86 13.94
CA SER A 136 1.49 -25.54 14.48
C SER A 136 1.44 -25.61 16.01
N ASP A 137 1.93 -26.70 16.60
CA ASP A 137 1.84 -26.91 18.05
C ASP A 137 2.67 -25.91 18.85
N ILE A 138 3.90 -25.64 18.39
CA ILE A 138 4.79 -24.63 18.98
C ILE A 138 4.15 -23.25 18.86
N PHE A 139 3.57 -22.95 17.70
CA PHE A 139 2.96 -21.67 17.43
C PHE A 139 1.71 -21.43 18.30
N ILE A 140 0.83 -22.42 18.43
CA ILE A 140 -0.35 -22.31 19.32
C ILE A 140 0.07 -22.19 20.78
N SER A 141 1.06 -22.97 21.22
CA SER A 141 1.63 -22.85 22.58
C SER A 141 2.15 -21.43 22.83
N LEU A 142 2.90 -20.87 21.87
CA LEU A 142 3.38 -19.50 21.91
C LEU A 142 2.23 -18.48 22.01
N LEU A 143 1.18 -18.62 21.19
CA LEU A 143 0.04 -17.70 21.23
C LEU A 143 -0.64 -17.68 22.60
N ASN A 144 -0.75 -18.82 23.28
CA ASN A 144 -1.31 -18.89 24.63
C ASN A 144 -0.50 -18.08 25.65
N THR A 145 0.84 -18.02 25.50
CA THR A 145 1.71 -17.23 26.39
C THR A 145 1.49 -15.72 26.26
N LEU A 146 1.00 -15.24 25.11
CA LEU A 146 0.78 -13.81 24.86
C LEU A 146 -0.28 -13.18 25.77
N SER A 147 -1.16 -14.00 26.35
CA SER A 147 -2.15 -13.54 27.34
C SER A 147 -1.51 -12.93 28.60
N SER A 148 -0.26 -13.28 28.89
CA SER A 148 0.51 -12.75 30.03
C SER A 148 1.10 -11.36 29.78
N LEU A 149 1.05 -10.85 28.54
CA LEU A 149 1.68 -9.59 28.16
C LEU A 149 0.73 -8.41 28.44
N PRO A 150 1.06 -7.53 29.40
CA PRO A 150 0.13 -6.50 29.87
C PRO A 150 -0.07 -5.34 28.88
N CYS A 151 0.85 -5.17 27.92
CA CYS A 151 0.87 -4.02 27.01
C CYS A 151 0.74 -4.41 25.54
N LEU A 152 0.44 -5.68 25.21
CA LEU A 152 0.39 -6.11 23.81
C LEU A 152 -0.82 -5.50 23.08
N TYR A 153 -0.60 -4.41 22.35
CA TYR A 153 -1.62 -3.68 21.61
C TYR A 153 -1.71 -4.08 20.13
N SER A 154 -0.63 -4.62 19.56
CA SER A 154 -0.53 -4.96 18.13
C SER A 154 0.05 -6.36 17.93
N LEU A 155 -0.66 -7.20 17.17
CA LEU A 155 -0.24 -8.55 16.81
C LEU A 155 -0.43 -8.81 15.32
N THR A 156 0.66 -9.14 14.62
CA THR A 156 0.62 -9.62 13.24
C THR A 156 1.12 -11.06 13.18
N LEU A 157 0.34 -11.95 12.58
CA LEU A 157 0.66 -13.36 12.40
C LEU A 157 0.86 -13.65 10.90
N LYS A 158 1.98 -14.26 10.54
CA LYS A 158 2.34 -14.68 9.18
C LYS A 158 2.34 -16.21 9.11
N MET A 159 1.36 -16.79 8.43
CA MET A 159 1.06 -18.23 8.39
C MET A 159 1.12 -18.74 6.94
N PHE A 160 2.33 -18.86 6.38
CA PHE A 160 2.52 -19.20 4.96
C PHE A 160 2.61 -20.71 4.67
N LYS A 161 2.87 -21.55 5.67
CA LYS A 161 3.13 -23.00 5.46
C LYS A 161 2.23 -23.88 6.35
N SER A 162 1.13 -23.32 6.83
CA SER A 162 0.49 -23.79 8.05
C SER A 162 -0.48 -24.95 7.82
N SER A 163 -0.32 -26.02 8.60
CA SER A 163 -1.42 -26.94 8.94
C SER A 163 -2.23 -26.42 10.14
N THR A 164 -1.83 -25.30 10.74
CA THR A 164 -2.54 -24.70 11.88
C THR A 164 -3.96 -24.34 11.52
N ASN A 165 -4.88 -24.78 12.37
CA ASN A 165 -6.28 -24.40 12.26
C ASN A 165 -6.46 -22.93 12.63
N LEU A 166 -6.92 -22.13 11.67
CA LEU A 166 -7.19 -20.71 11.88
C LEU A 166 -8.26 -20.44 12.94
N ALA A 167 -9.20 -21.36 13.14
CA ALA A 167 -10.20 -21.24 14.21
C ALA A 167 -9.53 -21.20 15.60
N ASP A 168 -8.48 -21.99 15.82
CA ASP A 168 -7.75 -22.00 17.09
C ASP A 168 -6.98 -20.70 17.27
N VAL A 169 -6.33 -20.22 16.21
CA VAL A 169 -5.60 -18.93 16.20
C VAL A 169 -6.54 -17.78 16.55
N TYR A 170 -7.68 -17.65 15.88
CA TYR A 170 -8.66 -16.62 16.21
C TYR A 170 -9.25 -16.83 17.61
N GLY A 171 -9.53 -18.06 18.01
CA GLY A 171 -10.06 -18.40 19.33
C GLY A 171 -9.16 -17.99 20.50
N ILE A 172 -7.85 -17.92 20.28
CA ILE A 172 -6.85 -17.42 21.25
C ILE A 172 -6.70 -15.91 21.11
N THR A 173 -6.42 -15.42 19.91
CA THR A 173 -6.05 -14.01 19.68
C THR A 173 -7.18 -13.03 19.96
N LEU A 174 -8.44 -13.39 19.67
CA LEU A 174 -9.60 -12.55 19.97
C LEU A 174 -9.82 -12.36 21.48
N LYS A 175 -9.27 -13.25 22.33
CA LYS A 175 -9.36 -13.16 23.80
C LYS A 175 -8.23 -12.35 24.43
N LEU A 176 -7.27 -11.86 23.66
CA LEU A 176 -6.16 -11.07 24.20
C LEU A 176 -6.70 -9.70 24.69
N PRO A 177 -6.53 -9.37 25.98
CA PRO A 177 -7.31 -8.31 26.62
C PRO A 177 -6.97 -6.91 26.11
N MET A 178 -5.71 -6.66 25.74
CA MET A 178 -5.23 -5.35 25.32
C MET A 178 -5.09 -5.20 23.81
N LEU A 179 -5.39 -6.24 23.03
CA LEU A 179 -5.11 -6.25 21.61
C LEU A 179 -6.04 -5.30 20.85
N LYS A 180 -5.49 -4.21 20.30
CA LYS A 180 -6.23 -3.21 19.53
C LYS A 180 -6.08 -3.38 18.03
N TYR A 181 -4.91 -3.83 17.57
CA TYR A 181 -4.59 -4.08 16.18
C TYR A 181 -4.27 -5.56 15.99
N HIS A 182 -4.97 -6.21 15.05
CA HIS A 182 -4.71 -7.60 14.71
C HIS A 182 -4.65 -7.79 13.20
N ASN A 183 -3.62 -8.49 12.73
CA ASN A 183 -3.43 -8.83 11.33
C ASN A 183 -3.07 -10.32 11.19
N VAL A 184 -3.81 -11.06 10.37
CA VAL A 184 -3.50 -12.45 10.02
C VAL A 184 -3.27 -12.55 8.53
N LEU A 185 -2.03 -12.90 8.18
CA LEU A 185 -1.54 -13.08 6.81
C LEU A 185 -1.39 -14.58 6.57
N THR A 186 -2.19 -15.17 5.68
CA THR A 186 -2.05 -16.59 5.34
C THR A 186 -1.71 -16.77 3.87
N ASN A 187 -1.15 -17.93 3.54
CA ASN A 187 -1.05 -18.31 2.14
C ASN A 187 -2.41 -18.73 1.57
N PRO A 188 -2.54 -18.81 0.23
CA PRO A 188 -3.82 -19.05 -0.41
C PRO A 188 -4.49 -20.40 -0.27
N SER A 189 -3.87 -21.32 0.48
CA SER A 189 -4.28 -22.71 0.56
C SER A 189 -5.43 -22.94 1.55
N ASP A 190 -6.14 -24.06 1.35
CA ASP A 190 -7.45 -24.50 1.90
C ASP A 190 -7.64 -24.46 3.43
N LEU A 191 -7.52 -23.30 4.07
CA LEU A 191 -7.79 -23.13 5.49
C LEU A 191 -9.22 -22.62 5.70
N ILE A 192 -10.08 -23.50 6.19
CA ILE A 192 -11.46 -23.15 6.58
C ILE A 192 -11.45 -22.61 8.02
N VAL A 193 -12.12 -21.48 8.25
CA VAL A 193 -12.31 -20.93 9.60
C VAL A 193 -13.67 -21.33 10.15
N THR A 194 -13.74 -22.33 11.01
CA THR A 194 -14.98 -22.70 11.70
C THR A 194 -15.03 -22.14 13.12
N LEU A 195 -15.24 -20.84 13.25
CA LEU A 195 -15.56 -20.24 14.56
C LEU A 195 -17.05 -20.36 14.87
N PRO A 196 -17.44 -20.66 16.13
CA PRO A 196 -18.82 -20.51 16.54
C PRO A 196 -19.24 -19.03 16.49
N VAL A 197 -20.53 -18.78 16.34
CA VAL A 197 -21.07 -17.42 16.45
C VAL A 197 -20.98 -16.98 17.91
N ASN A 198 -20.46 -15.79 18.18
CA ASN A 198 -20.41 -15.30 19.55
C ASN A 198 -21.81 -14.88 20.02
N THR A 199 -22.46 -15.69 20.85
CA THR A 199 -23.69 -15.29 21.55
C THR A 199 -23.41 -14.60 22.88
N ASP A 200 -22.18 -14.72 23.40
CA ASP A 200 -21.81 -14.28 24.75
C ASP A 200 -21.15 -12.91 24.72
N GLN A 201 -21.92 -11.88 25.10
CA GLN A 201 -21.47 -10.49 25.17
C GLN A 201 -20.31 -10.26 26.17
N GLN A 202 -20.05 -11.19 27.07
CA GLN A 202 -18.98 -11.08 28.07
C GLN A 202 -17.58 -11.39 27.50
N ARG A 203 -17.48 -11.88 26.25
CA ARG A 203 -16.20 -12.29 25.62
C ARG A 203 -15.77 -11.41 24.45
N PHE A 204 -16.19 -10.14 24.45
CA PHE A 204 -15.82 -9.24 23.38
C PHE A 204 -14.35 -8.86 23.42
N SER A 205 -13.74 -8.87 22.25
CA SER A 205 -12.37 -8.45 22.01
C SER A 205 -12.26 -6.92 22.03
N SER A 206 -11.10 -6.42 22.47
CA SER A 206 -10.75 -4.99 22.45
C SER A 206 -10.23 -4.51 21.08
N ILE A 207 -10.21 -5.38 20.07
CA ILE A 207 -9.72 -5.06 18.73
C ILE A 207 -10.55 -3.94 18.11
N THR A 208 -9.85 -2.91 17.66
CA THR A 208 -10.39 -1.75 16.95
C THR A 208 -9.96 -1.72 15.49
N HIS A 209 -8.85 -2.38 15.14
CA HIS A 209 -8.31 -2.46 13.79
C HIS A 209 -8.03 -3.93 13.47
N LEU A 210 -8.76 -4.47 12.49
CA LEU A 210 -8.64 -5.86 12.08
C LEU A 210 -8.28 -5.94 10.60
N VAL A 211 -7.23 -6.70 10.30
CA VAL A 211 -6.78 -7.00 8.95
C VAL A 211 -6.86 -8.51 8.73
N ILE A 212 -7.71 -8.92 7.80
CA ILE A 212 -7.97 -10.31 7.42
C ILE A 212 -7.48 -10.49 5.99
N GLU A 213 -6.26 -10.99 5.86
CA GLU A 213 -5.62 -11.33 4.58
C GLU A 213 -5.42 -12.84 4.51
N ASN A 214 -6.53 -13.57 4.61
CA ASN A 214 -6.60 -15.02 4.58
C ASN A 214 -7.78 -15.48 3.71
N HIS A 215 -7.88 -16.79 3.44
CA HIS A 215 -8.93 -17.38 2.59
C HIS A 215 -10.27 -17.58 3.33
N CYS A 216 -10.71 -16.57 4.09
CA CYS A 216 -12.02 -16.60 4.75
C CYS A 216 -13.17 -16.30 3.78
N SER A 217 -14.26 -17.05 3.93
CA SER A 217 -15.55 -16.67 3.34
C SER A 217 -16.10 -15.40 3.98
N PHE A 218 -17.09 -14.77 3.34
CA PHE A 218 -17.86 -13.70 3.99
C PHE A 218 -18.47 -14.14 5.34
N ASN A 219 -18.96 -15.39 5.45
CA ASN A 219 -19.54 -15.88 6.70
C ASN A 219 -18.50 -15.98 7.82
N ASP A 220 -17.29 -16.40 7.49
CA ASP A 220 -16.19 -16.49 8.47
C ASP A 220 -15.82 -15.10 8.98
N VAL A 221 -15.74 -14.10 8.08
CA VAL A 221 -15.53 -12.71 8.49
C VAL A 221 -16.66 -12.20 9.38
N LEU A 222 -17.92 -12.46 9.02
CA LEU A 222 -19.07 -12.08 9.83
C LEU A 222 -19.02 -12.72 11.24
N ARG A 223 -18.54 -13.97 11.34
CA ARG A 223 -18.30 -14.64 12.62
C ARG A 223 -17.15 -14.01 13.40
N ILE A 224 -16.01 -13.74 12.77
CA ILE A 224 -14.85 -13.08 13.41
C ILE A 224 -15.25 -11.71 13.95
N ILE A 225 -15.92 -10.88 13.14
CA ILE A 225 -16.27 -9.52 13.56
C ILE A 225 -17.40 -9.49 14.60
N SER A 226 -18.15 -10.58 14.78
CA SER A 226 -19.11 -10.71 15.89
C SER A 226 -18.42 -10.67 17.27
N TYR A 227 -17.13 -11.00 17.35
CA TYR A 227 -16.32 -10.88 18.55
C TYR A 227 -15.74 -9.47 18.78
N THR A 228 -15.81 -8.57 17.80
CA THR A 228 -15.13 -7.26 17.82
C THR A 228 -16.12 -6.09 17.69
N PRO A 229 -17.06 -5.89 18.64
CA PRO A 229 -18.07 -4.83 18.53
C PRO A 229 -17.49 -3.41 18.55
N GLN A 230 -16.26 -3.23 19.06
CA GLN A 230 -15.54 -1.96 19.06
C GLN A 230 -14.76 -1.69 17.77
N LEU A 231 -14.91 -2.55 16.75
CA LEU A 231 -14.18 -2.45 15.50
C LEU A 231 -14.43 -1.09 14.83
N TYR A 232 -13.34 -0.39 14.56
CA TYR A 232 -13.30 0.92 13.94
C TYR A 232 -12.88 0.85 12.47
N ARG A 233 -11.94 -0.07 12.18
CA ARG A 233 -11.43 -0.33 10.83
C ARG A 233 -11.36 -1.83 10.55
N LEU A 234 -11.86 -2.22 9.37
CA LEU A 234 -11.75 -3.56 8.82
C LEU A 234 -11.08 -3.50 7.45
N ASP A 235 -9.97 -4.21 7.30
CA ASP A 235 -9.33 -4.48 6.03
C ASP A 235 -9.50 -5.97 5.74
N TYR A 236 -10.26 -6.32 4.70
CA TYR A 236 -10.60 -7.69 4.37
C TYR A 236 -10.24 -8.00 2.92
N THR A 237 -9.54 -9.11 2.71
CA THR A 237 -9.26 -9.66 1.38
C THR A 237 -9.94 -11.02 1.24
N ASN A 238 -10.98 -11.10 0.42
CA ASN A 238 -11.61 -12.35 -0.02
C ASN A 238 -10.93 -12.85 -1.29
N THR A 239 -10.29 -13.99 -1.18
CA THR A 239 -9.68 -14.73 -2.28
C THR A 239 -10.43 -16.03 -2.59
N ASN A 240 -11.51 -16.32 -1.85
CA ASN A 240 -12.28 -17.55 -1.98
C ASN A 240 -13.40 -17.40 -3.03
N SER A 241 -13.27 -18.11 -4.15
CA SER A 241 -14.28 -18.13 -5.21
C SER A 241 -15.51 -18.99 -4.88
N ILE A 242 -15.55 -19.67 -3.72
CA ILE A 242 -16.58 -20.64 -3.36
C ILE A 242 -17.70 -20.02 -2.51
N ASP A 243 -17.70 -18.70 -2.30
CA ASP A 243 -18.79 -18.02 -1.56
C ASP A 243 -20.12 -18.11 -2.33
N ARG A 244 -20.91 -19.13 -1.98
CA ARG A 244 -22.21 -19.42 -2.60
C ARG A 244 -23.37 -18.73 -1.90
N ASN A 245 -23.33 -18.59 -0.57
CA ASN A 245 -24.41 -18.02 0.24
C ASN A 245 -23.87 -17.32 1.50
N ILE A 246 -24.51 -16.22 1.90
CA ILE A 246 -24.26 -15.53 3.17
C ILE A 246 -25.37 -15.89 4.17
N GLU A 247 -24.99 -16.25 5.39
CA GLU A 247 -25.90 -16.50 6.50
C GLU A 247 -26.63 -15.20 6.89
N ILE A 248 -27.92 -15.12 6.54
CA ILE A 248 -28.71 -13.88 6.64
C ILE A 248 -28.99 -13.47 8.10
N ASN A 249 -28.86 -14.39 9.06
CA ASN A 249 -29.39 -14.22 10.41
C ASN A 249 -28.35 -13.88 11.50
N LEU A 250 -27.11 -13.51 11.14
CA LEU A 250 -26.10 -13.10 12.13
C LEU A 250 -26.37 -11.68 12.66
N PRO A 251 -26.67 -11.47 13.96
CA PRO A 251 -26.96 -10.15 14.51
C PRO A 251 -25.66 -9.38 14.77
N ILE A 252 -25.10 -8.75 13.73
CA ILE A 252 -23.84 -8.04 13.82
C ILE A 252 -24.09 -6.54 14.00
N LYS A 253 -23.61 -5.98 15.12
CA LYS A 253 -23.69 -4.54 15.45
C LYS A 253 -22.29 -3.93 15.48
N LEU A 254 -21.81 -3.45 14.33
CA LEU A 254 -20.53 -2.74 14.23
C LEU A 254 -20.72 -1.24 14.36
N SER A 255 -21.27 -0.80 15.49
CA SER A 255 -21.71 0.60 15.69
C SER A 255 -20.57 1.64 15.62
N ASN A 256 -19.32 1.20 15.68
CA ASN A 256 -18.11 2.03 15.64
C ASN A 256 -17.34 1.96 14.32
N LEU A 257 -17.71 1.06 13.39
CA LEU A 257 -16.96 0.86 12.16
C LEU A 257 -17.11 2.09 11.24
N LYS A 258 -15.97 2.73 10.95
CA LYS A 258 -15.89 3.92 10.09
C LYS A 258 -15.13 3.65 8.80
N TYR A 259 -14.25 2.66 8.77
CA TYR A 259 -13.41 2.36 7.62
C TYR A 259 -13.53 0.89 7.23
N LEU A 260 -13.88 0.67 5.97
CA LEU A 260 -13.99 -0.66 5.39
C LEU A 260 -13.20 -0.70 4.08
N PHE A 261 -12.19 -1.55 4.04
CA PHE A 261 -11.39 -1.83 2.87
C PHE A 261 -11.62 -3.29 2.49
N VAL A 262 -12.17 -3.54 1.31
CA VAL A 262 -12.57 -4.88 0.87
C VAL A 262 -11.93 -5.16 -0.48
N ARG A 263 -11.17 -6.25 -0.57
CA ARG A 263 -10.61 -6.78 -1.82
C ARG A 263 -11.26 -8.12 -2.10
N VAL A 264 -11.99 -8.29 -3.20
CA VAL A 264 -12.76 -9.51 -3.47
C VAL A 264 -12.40 -10.07 -4.84
N TYR A 265 -11.97 -11.32 -4.86
CA TYR A 265 -11.58 -12.02 -6.08
C TYR A 265 -12.48 -13.25 -6.26
N GLY A 266 -13.13 -13.38 -7.41
CA GLY A 266 -13.91 -14.59 -7.69
C GLY A 266 -15.38 -14.58 -7.20
N THR A 267 -15.88 -13.50 -6.59
CA THR A 267 -17.24 -13.47 -6.03
C THR A 267 -18.20 -12.61 -6.83
N LYS A 268 -19.44 -13.07 -7.01
CA LYS A 268 -20.52 -12.32 -7.68
C LYS A 268 -20.96 -11.10 -6.85
N PHE A 269 -21.46 -10.08 -7.54
CA PHE A 269 -21.87 -8.84 -6.90
C PHE A 269 -23.01 -9.02 -5.90
N ASP A 270 -23.99 -9.88 -6.18
CA ASP A 270 -25.15 -10.10 -5.30
C ASP A 270 -24.73 -10.57 -3.89
N ILE A 271 -23.70 -11.41 -3.83
CA ILE A 271 -23.13 -11.89 -2.56
C ILE A 271 -22.42 -10.74 -1.84
N VAL A 272 -21.68 -9.90 -2.56
CA VAL A 272 -21.06 -8.70 -1.98
C VAL A 272 -22.10 -7.72 -1.46
N GLU A 273 -23.18 -7.50 -2.20
CA GLU A 273 -24.29 -6.65 -1.77
C GLU A 273 -24.93 -7.17 -0.49
N MET A 274 -25.17 -8.48 -0.40
CA MET A 274 -25.64 -9.12 0.82
C MET A 274 -24.68 -8.90 1.99
N PHE A 275 -23.37 -9.06 1.79
CA PHE A 275 -22.36 -8.77 2.82
C PHE A 275 -22.41 -7.31 3.28
N LEU A 276 -22.36 -6.37 2.34
CA LEU A 276 -22.37 -4.93 2.62
C LEU A 276 -23.65 -4.50 3.34
N SER A 277 -24.79 -5.14 3.08
CA SER A 277 -26.06 -4.87 3.78
C SER A 277 -26.01 -5.17 5.28
N LYS A 278 -25.04 -5.97 5.74
CA LYS A 278 -24.82 -6.34 7.15
C LYS A 278 -23.84 -5.41 7.86
N ILE A 279 -23.20 -4.51 7.12
CA ILE A 279 -22.21 -3.57 7.66
C ILE A 279 -22.89 -2.33 8.26
N SER A 280 -22.16 -1.62 9.11
CA SER A 280 -22.60 -0.43 9.84
C SER A 280 -23.04 0.74 8.95
N MET A 281 -24.12 1.41 9.36
CA MET A 281 -24.62 2.65 8.74
C MET A 281 -23.74 3.89 8.98
N LYS A 282 -22.78 3.82 9.89
CA LYS A 282 -21.86 4.94 10.24
C LYS A 282 -20.55 4.91 9.44
N LEU A 283 -20.48 4.08 8.40
CA LEU A 283 -19.31 3.96 7.57
C LEU A 283 -18.99 5.29 6.88
N LYS A 284 -17.76 5.78 7.05
CA LYS A 284 -17.26 7.02 6.45
C LYS A 284 -16.43 6.77 5.20
N VAL A 285 -15.68 5.68 5.19
CA VAL A 285 -14.81 5.31 4.07
C VAL A 285 -15.08 3.88 3.66
N LEU A 286 -15.44 3.71 2.39
CA LEU A 286 -15.55 2.41 1.73
C LEU A 286 -14.58 2.37 0.57
N SER A 287 -13.60 1.47 0.65
CA SER A 287 -12.69 1.16 -0.45
C SER A 287 -12.93 -0.27 -0.90
N PHE A 288 -13.45 -0.44 -2.09
CA PHE A 288 -13.77 -1.73 -2.67
C PHE A 288 -12.87 -2.00 -3.86
N THR A 289 -12.26 -3.17 -3.89
CA THR A 289 -11.40 -3.62 -4.99
C THR A 289 -11.85 -5.01 -5.41
N THR A 290 -11.99 -5.27 -6.70
CA THR A 290 -12.35 -6.62 -7.17
C THR A 290 -11.66 -7.01 -8.45
N ARG A 291 -11.39 -8.31 -8.62
CA ARG A 291 -11.01 -8.92 -9.89
C ARG A 291 -12.00 -10.05 -10.18
N HIS A 292 -12.96 -9.79 -11.06
CA HIS A 292 -14.02 -10.75 -11.37
C HIS A 292 -14.62 -10.52 -12.76
N GLU A 293 -15.19 -11.55 -13.36
CA GLU A 293 -15.83 -11.47 -14.68
C GLU A 293 -17.24 -10.87 -14.63
N ASP A 294 -17.84 -10.81 -13.43
CA ASP A 294 -19.16 -10.23 -13.23
C ASP A 294 -19.13 -8.72 -13.52
N ILE A 295 -19.73 -8.35 -14.65
CA ILE A 295 -19.80 -6.95 -15.10
C ILE A 295 -20.76 -6.11 -14.25
N THR A 296 -21.58 -6.71 -13.38
CA THR A 296 -22.52 -5.96 -12.54
C THR A 296 -21.83 -5.11 -11.47
N TYR A 297 -20.55 -5.36 -11.16
CA TYR A 297 -19.72 -4.42 -10.38
C TYR A 297 -19.58 -3.05 -11.05
N LEU A 298 -19.82 -2.96 -12.37
CA LEU A 298 -19.80 -1.72 -13.15
C LEU A 298 -21.19 -1.08 -13.26
N ASP A 299 -22.23 -1.62 -12.61
CA ASP A 299 -23.54 -1.00 -12.52
C ASP A 299 -23.54 0.08 -11.43
N ALA A 300 -23.53 1.34 -11.83
CA ALA A 300 -23.51 2.44 -10.87
C ALA A 300 -24.86 2.61 -10.16
N ASN A 301 -25.98 2.20 -10.76
CA ASN A 301 -27.27 2.33 -10.09
C ASN A 301 -27.36 1.38 -8.90
N ARG A 302 -26.87 0.13 -9.04
CA ARG A 302 -26.79 -0.82 -7.92
C ARG A 302 -25.93 -0.29 -6.78
N TRP A 303 -24.73 0.20 -7.08
CA TRP A 303 -23.88 0.82 -6.04
C TRP A 303 -24.56 2.03 -5.39
N LYS A 304 -25.21 2.90 -6.18
CA LYS A 304 -25.96 4.04 -5.65
C LYS A 304 -27.07 3.61 -4.70
N GLU A 305 -27.80 2.55 -5.03
CA GLU A 305 -28.85 1.99 -4.17
C GLU A 305 -28.28 1.46 -2.85
N ILE A 306 -27.22 0.65 -2.90
CA ILE A 306 -26.54 0.14 -1.70
C ILE A 306 -26.08 1.30 -0.81
N ILE A 307 -25.38 2.28 -1.39
CA ILE A 307 -24.84 3.41 -0.64
C ILE A 307 -25.95 4.28 -0.05
N SER A 308 -26.98 4.58 -0.84
CA SER A 308 -28.11 5.40 -0.38
C SER A 308 -28.94 4.71 0.70
N LYS A 309 -28.97 3.37 0.70
CA LYS A 309 -29.73 2.57 1.66
C LYS A 309 -28.95 2.29 2.94
N TYR A 310 -27.67 1.95 2.83
CA TYR A 310 -26.87 1.42 3.94
C TYR A 310 -25.78 2.38 4.44
N PHE A 311 -25.27 3.31 3.62
CA PHE A 311 -24.09 4.12 3.97
C PHE A 311 -24.38 5.63 3.90
N LEU A 312 -25.36 6.07 4.68
CA LEU A 312 -25.82 7.47 4.69
C LEU A 312 -24.74 8.48 5.13
N GLN A 313 -23.74 8.04 5.89
CA GLN A 313 -22.63 8.88 6.38
C GLN A 313 -21.35 8.73 5.56
N LEU A 314 -21.43 8.11 4.36
CA LEU A 314 -20.26 7.86 3.55
C LEU A 314 -19.66 9.17 3.02
N GLU A 315 -18.42 9.45 3.41
CA GLU A 315 -17.66 10.62 2.98
C GLU A 315 -16.81 10.27 1.75
N LYS A 316 -16.21 9.08 1.75
CA LYS A 316 -15.30 8.62 0.68
C LYS A 316 -15.68 7.24 0.18
N PHE A 317 -15.80 7.12 -1.14
CA PHE A 317 -15.98 5.86 -1.82
C PHE A 317 -14.89 5.70 -2.88
N TYR A 318 -14.26 4.54 -2.86
CA TYR A 318 -13.26 4.12 -3.84
C TYR A 318 -13.68 2.77 -4.38
N LEU A 319 -13.87 2.66 -5.69
CA LEU A 319 -14.18 1.39 -6.36
C LEU A 319 -13.14 1.11 -7.41
N LYS A 320 -12.37 0.04 -7.24
CA LYS A 320 -11.38 -0.43 -8.20
C LYS A 320 -11.78 -1.78 -8.78
N TYR A 321 -12.05 -1.84 -10.07
CA TYR A 321 -12.43 -3.07 -10.77
C TYR A 321 -11.32 -3.51 -11.72
N TYR A 322 -10.85 -4.74 -11.55
CA TYR A 322 -9.88 -5.40 -12.42
C TYR A 322 -10.60 -6.34 -13.38
N ALA A 323 -10.66 -5.96 -14.66
CA ALA A 323 -11.21 -6.81 -15.70
C ALA A 323 -10.27 -8.00 -15.96
N SER A 324 -10.73 -9.23 -15.70
CA SER A 324 -9.96 -10.44 -16.00
C SER A 324 -9.98 -10.76 -17.50
N ARG A 325 -8.88 -11.34 -18.02
CA ARG A 325 -8.85 -11.95 -19.35
C ARG A 325 -9.58 -13.29 -19.25
N GLY A 326 -10.86 -13.32 -19.62
CA GLY A 326 -11.56 -14.58 -19.83
C GLY A 326 -10.78 -15.40 -20.86
N ASN A 327 -10.48 -16.67 -20.54
CA ASN A 327 -9.82 -17.59 -21.46
C ASN A 327 -10.76 -17.86 -22.65
N GLY A 328 -10.60 -17.11 -23.74
CA GLY A 328 -11.15 -17.42 -25.06
C GLY A 328 -12.65 -17.24 -25.27
N SER A 329 -13.48 -17.11 -24.22
CA SER A 329 -14.88 -16.76 -24.39
C SER A 329 -15.01 -15.25 -24.68
N GLN A 330 -15.95 -14.90 -25.56
CA GLN A 330 -16.33 -13.50 -25.81
C GLN A 330 -16.75 -12.88 -24.47
N THR A 331 -15.79 -12.23 -23.79
CA THR A 331 -16.04 -11.49 -22.55
C THR A 331 -17.23 -10.58 -22.79
N GLN A 332 -18.30 -10.80 -22.03
CA GLN A 332 -19.58 -10.13 -22.23
C GLN A 332 -19.32 -8.62 -22.22
N LEU A 333 -19.60 -7.96 -23.34
CA LEU A 333 -19.62 -6.50 -23.41
C LEU A 333 -20.61 -6.00 -22.36
N TYR A 334 -20.17 -5.07 -21.51
CA TYR A 334 -21.08 -4.39 -20.61
C TYR A 334 -22.20 -3.75 -21.45
N ARG A 335 -23.44 -4.25 -21.28
CA ARG A 335 -24.63 -3.78 -22.00
C ARG A 335 -25.41 -2.71 -21.21
N GLY A 336 -24.92 -2.30 -20.04
CA GLY A 336 -25.54 -1.24 -19.28
C GLY A 336 -25.39 0.12 -19.98
N THR A 337 -26.09 1.13 -19.48
CA THR A 337 -26.01 2.47 -20.05
C THR A 337 -24.61 3.06 -19.85
N ALA A 338 -24.04 3.65 -20.90
CA ALA A 338 -22.76 4.32 -20.78
C ALA A 338 -22.85 5.50 -19.80
N ASN A 339 -21.75 5.81 -19.12
CA ASN A 339 -21.57 6.98 -18.26
C ASN A 339 -22.37 7.02 -16.95
N GLN A 340 -22.83 5.89 -16.41
CA GLN A 340 -23.58 5.93 -15.14
C GLN A 340 -22.77 6.51 -13.97
N PHE A 341 -21.45 6.28 -13.91
CA PHE A 341 -20.56 6.91 -12.92
C PHE A 341 -20.25 8.39 -13.18
N ALA A 342 -20.69 8.95 -14.32
CA ALA A 342 -20.62 10.38 -14.61
C ALA A 342 -21.93 11.12 -14.30
N LEU A 343 -22.90 10.46 -13.65
CA LEU A 343 -24.10 11.13 -13.16
C LEU A 343 -23.76 12.07 -12.01
N SER A 344 -24.59 13.12 -11.84
CA SER A 344 -24.40 14.16 -10.82
C SER A 344 -24.24 13.62 -9.40
N PHE A 345 -24.87 12.48 -9.09
CA PHE A 345 -24.73 11.77 -7.82
C PHE A 345 -23.25 11.46 -7.50
N TRP A 346 -22.48 10.98 -8.47
CA TRP A 346 -21.08 10.57 -8.33
C TRP A 346 -20.15 11.77 -8.38
N ILE A 347 -20.34 12.65 -9.37
CA ILE A 347 -19.49 13.83 -9.60
C ILE A 347 -19.51 14.76 -8.39
N LYS A 348 -20.70 15.11 -7.87
CA LYS A 348 -20.83 16.04 -6.73
C LYS A 348 -20.14 15.52 -5.48
N ARG A 349 -20.05 14.19 -5.31
CA ARG A 349 -19.41 13.54 -4.17
C ARG A 349 -17.92 13.31 -4.34
N GLN A 350 -17.39 13.55 -5.54
CA GLN A 350 -15.96 13.37 -5.86
C GLN A 350 -15.44 11.96 -5.51
N TRP A 351 -16.31 10.97 -5.64
CA TRP A 351 -15.95 9.58 -5.38
C TRP A 351 -15.16 9.01 -6.56
N ILE A 352 -14.26 8.08 -6.24
CA ILE A 352 -13.29 7.58 -7.21
C ILE A 352 -13.74 6.21 -7.67
N PHE A 353 -13.85 6.08 -8.98
CA PHE A 353 -14.07 4.84 -9.68
C PHE A 353 -12.87 4.60 -10.58
N GLU A 354 -12.32 3.39 -10.55
CA GLU A 354 -11.17 3.00 -11.35
C GLU A 354 -11.44 1.65 -11.99
N VAL A 355 -11.56 1.62 -13.31
CA VAL A 355 -11.51 0.37 -14.07
C VAL A 355 -10.07 0.17 -14.50
N GLN A 356 -9.42 -0.84 -13.93
CA GLN A 356 -8.14 -1.34 -14.38
C GLN A 356 -8.34 -2.58 -15.23
N ARG A 357 -7.63 -2.68 -16.34
CA ARG A 357 -7.44 -3.96 -17.02
C ARG A 357 -5.97 -4.28 -16.96
N ASP A 358 -5.66 -5.50 -16.57
CA ASP A 358 -4.32 -6.05 -16.59
C ASP A 358 -4.28 -7.00 -17.79
N LEU A 359 -3.95 -6.44 -18.95
CA LEU A 359 -3.32 -7.25 -20.00
C LEU A 359 -1.87 -7.37 -19.57
N GLU A 360 -1.20 -8.50 -19.82
CA GLU A 360 0.16 -8.82 -19.33
C GLU A 360 1.17 -7.66 -19.47
N PHE A 361 0.90 -6.64 -20.29
CA PHE A 361 1.69 -5.42 -20.45
C PHE A 361 0.89 -4.10 -20.52
N ILE A 362 -0.44 -4.07 -20.37
CA ILE A 362 -1.21 -2.82 -20.53
C ILE A 362 -2.11 -2.60 -19.33
N ILE A 363 -1.74 -1.60 -18.54
CA ILE A 363 -2.58 -1.07 -17.47
C ILE A 363 -3.24 0.17 -18.02
N TYR A 364 -4.56 0.12 -18.19
CA TYR A 364 -5.34 1.33 -18.35
C TYR A 364 -6.26 1.59 -17.16
N SER A 365 -6.39 2.85 -16.77
CA SER A 365 -7.29 3.28 -15.71
C SER A 365 -8.28 4.31 -16.24
N VAL A 366 -9.56 4.09 -15.92
CA VAL A 366 -10.63 5.07 -16.16
C VAL A 366 -11.02 5.67 -14.83
N GLN A 367 -10.71 6.95 -14.62
CA GLN A 367 -11.01 7.65 -13.36
C GLN A 367 -11.85 8.91 -13.59
N PRO A 368 -12.76 9.28 -12.68
CA PRO A 368 -13.29 10.63 -12.63
C PRO A 368 -12.11 11.57 -12.38
N TYR A 369 -11.82 12.43 -13.36
CA TYR A 369 -10.66 13.29 -13.36
C TYR A 369 -10.87 14.44 -12.40
N LYS A 370 -9.94 14.56 -11.44
CA LYS A 370 -9.79 15.74 -10.60
C LYS A 370 -8.34 16.17 -10.72
N GLU A 371 -8.04 16.98 -11.72
CA GLU A 371 -6.75 17.63 -11.80
C GLU A 371 -6.99 19.13 -11.63
N ARG A 372 -6.43 19.68 -10.54
CA ARG A 372 -6.16 21.11 -10.38
C ARG A 372 -5.07 21.47 -11.40
N TRP A 373 -5.39 21.59 -12.68
CA TRP A 373 -4.53 22.37 -13.59
C TRP A 373 -4.73 23.88 -13.39
N ASP A 374 -5.74 24.27 -12.61
CA ASP A 374 -6.18 25.66 -12.46
C ASP A 374 -5.36 26.47 -11.46
N GLU A 375 -4.28 25.95 -10.86
CA GLU A 375 -3.32 26.80 -10.12
C GLU A 375 -2.44 27.65 -11.07
N LEU A 376 -2.58 27.52 -12.40
CA LEU A 376 -1.88 28.37 -13.36
C LEU A 376 -2.75 29.24 -14.27
N ILE A 377 -4.08 29.13 -14.25
CA ILE A 377 -4.94 30.04 -15.03
C ILE A 377 -6.21 30.33 -14.22
N LEU A 378 -6.20 31.48 -13.53
CA LEU A 378 -7.40 32.17 -13.08
C LEU A 378 -8.20 32.59 -14.31
N ASP A 379 -9.31 31.93 -14.58
CA ASP A 379 -10.50 32.67 -14.98
C ASP A 379 -11.79 31.98 -14.51
N GLN A 380 -12.66 32.80 -13.94
CA GLN A 380 -13.87 32.39 -13.26
C GLN A 380 -14.95 32.04 -14.29
N SER A 381 -15.17 30.74 -14.54
CA SER A 381 -16.45 30.27 -15.08
C SER A 381 -16.92 29.02 -14.32
N ASP A 382 -17.78 29.26 -13.33
CA ASP A 382 -18.36 28.32 -12.38
C ASP A 382 -19.36 27.29 -12.98
N ALA A 383 -19.15 26.79 -14.21
CA ALA A 383 -20.20 25.97 -14.87
C ALA A 383 -19.77 24.67 -15.57
N LEU A 384 -18.49 24.34 -15.76
CA LEU A 384 -18.10 23.21 -16.63
C LEU A 384 -17.05 22.24 -16.08
N CYS A 385 -16.71 22.29 -14.79
CA CYS A 385 -15.91 21.23 -14.14
C CYS A 385 -16.73 19.96 -13.88
N SER A 386 -17.54 19.53 -14.86
CA SER A 386 -18.31 18.28 -14.83
C SER A 386 -17.40 17.10 -15.14
N GLY A 387 -17.16 16.25 -14.13
CA GLY A 387 -16.67 14.86 -14.22
C GLY A 387 -16.16 14.37 -15.57
N LEU A 388 -14.97 14.81 -15.95
CA LEU A 388 -14.32 14.37 -17.17
C LEU A 388 -13.65 13.02 -16.89
N SER A 389 -13.91 11.97 -17.66
CA SER A 389 -13.22 10.69 -17.47
C SER A 389 -11.81 10.77 -18.06
N LYS A 390 -10.83 10.33 -17.29
CA LYS A 390 -9.43 10.18 -17.72
C LYS A 390 -9.16 8.73 -18.09
N LEU A 391 -8.61 8.50 -19.27
CA LEU A 391 -8.01 7.24 -19.68
C LEU A 391 -6.50 7.36 -19.58
N THR A 392 -5.89 6.58 -18.71
CA THR A 392 -4.42 6.46 -18.65
C THR A 392 -4.00 5.17 -19.30
N PHE A 393 -2.96 5.17 -20.10
CA PHE A 393 -2.29 3.97 -20.58
C PHE A 393 -0.86 3.93 -20.05
N THR A 394 -0.47 2.79 -19.48
CA THR A 394 0.87 2.55 -18.91
C THR A 394 1.40 1.20 -19.38
N ASN A 395 2.73 1.12 -19.54
CA ASN A 395 3.51 -0.09 -19.80
C ASN A 395 3.29 -0.83 -21.15
N MET A 396 2.63 -0.24 -22.15
CA MET A 396 2.29 -0.98 -23.39
C MET A 396 3.51 -1.45 -24.19
N HIS A 397 3.45 -2.68 -24.72
CA HIS A 397 4.34 -3.13 -25.81
C HIS A 397 3.84 -2.70 -27.19
N ALA A 398 4.78 -2.41 -28.09
CA ALA A 398 4.54 -1.93 -29.45
C ALA A 398 3.76 -2.91 -30.36
N ASN A 399 3.61 -4.18 -29.98
CA ASN A 399 2.92 -5.17 -30.80
C ASN A 399 1.44 -5.36 -30.42
N GLU A 400 0.99 -4.76 -29.31
CA GLU A 400 -0.34 -5.04 -28.74
C GLU A 400 -1.42 -4.00 -29.11
N TRP A 401 -1.06 -2.90 -29.76
CA TRP A 401 -1.97 -1.77 -30.00
C TRP A 401 -3.20 -2.11 -30.84
N ARG A 402 -3.09 -3.04 -31.79
CA ARG A 402 -4.24 -3.46 -32.64
C ARG A 402 -5.39 -4.01 -31.79
N ASN A 403 -5.05 -4.77 -30.76
CA ASN A 403 -6.04 -5.35 -29.84
C ASN A 403 -6.67 -4.27 -28.96
N ILE A 404 -5.87 -3.32 -28.48
CA ILE A 404 -6.33 -2.19 -27.64
C ILE A 404 -7.36 -1.33 -28.39
N ILE A 405 -7.02 -0.89 -29.61
CA ILE A 405 -7.83 0.09 -30.34
C ILE A 405 -9.19 -0.51 -30.72
N ASN A 406 -9.20 -1.75 -31.23
CA ASN A 406 -10.41 -2.33 -31.78
C ASN A 406 -11.35 -2.91 -30.72
N ILE A 407 -10.82 -3.49 -29.65
CA ILE A 407 -11.62 -4.20 -28.65
C ILE A 407 -11.79 -3.35 -27.39
N ASP A 408 -10.70 -2.77 -26.88
CA ASP A 408 -10.71 -2.18 -25.54
C ASP A 408 -11.21 -0.75 -25.52
N ILE A 409 -10.81 0.09 -26.48
CA ILE A 409 -11.32 1.46 -26.53
C ILE A 409 -12.84 1.47 -26.77
N LYS A 410 -13.35 0.61 -27.66
CA LYS A 410 -14.81 0.48 -27.87
C LYS A 410 -15.54 0.05 -26.60
N ARG A 411 -14.97 -0.88 -25.82
CA ARG A 411 -15.51 -1.30 -24.52
C ARG A 411 -15.43 -0.19 -23.47
N ILE A 412 -14.34 0.54 -23.41
CA ILE A 412 -14.20 1.70 -22.51
C ILE A 412 -15.24 2.76 -22.87
N LEU A 413 -15.44 3.03 -24.17
CA LEU A 413 -16.42 4.00 -24.64
C LEU A 413 -17.87 3.56 -24.41
N SER A 414 -18.13 2.25 -24.34
CA SER A 414 -19.43 1.76 -23.88
C SER A 414 -19.64 1.94 -22.38
N LEU A 415 -18.57 2.07 -21.58
CA LEU A 415 -18.63 2.39 -20.15
C LEU A 415 -18.67 3.89 -19.89
N THR A 416 -17.86 4.69 -20.57
CA THR A 416 -17.80 6.14 -20.38
C THR A 416 -17.18 6.91 -21.54
N GLN A 417 -17.53 8.19 -21.67
CA GLN A 417 -16.88 9.15 -22.55
C GLN A 417 -15.55 9.61 -21.94
N ILE A 418 -14.48 9.55 -22.73
CA ILE A 418 -13.14 9.97 -22.31
C ILE A 418 -12.85 11.38 -22.80
N TYR A 419 -12.34 12.19 -21.89
CA TYR A 419 -12.03 13.60 -22.12
C TYR A 419 -10.54 13.91 -21.91
N HIS A 420 -9.86 13.11 -21.09
CA HIS A 420 -8.42 13.23 -20.85
C HIS A 420 -7.75 11.91 -21.20
N LEU A 421 -6.70 11.97 -22.01
CA LEU A 421 -5.91 10.81 -22.39
C LEU A 421 -4.48 11.02 -21.90
N ILE A 422 -3.98 10.09 -21.08
CA ILE A 422 -2.58 10.05 -20.65
C ILE A 422 -1.96 8.78 -21.24
N ILE A 423 -0.86 8.93 -21.97
CA ILE A 423 -0.07 7.81 -22.49
C ILE A 423 1.31 7.90 -21.87
N SER A 424 1.54 7.13 -20.82
CA SER A 424 2.80 7.06 -20.09
C SER A 424 3.71 5.93 -20.61
N VAL A 425 3.64 5.67 -21.91
CA VAL A 425 4.42 4.64 -22.60
C VAL A 425 5.63 5.29 -23.24
N GLU A 426 6.78 4.61 -23.21
CA GLU A 426 7.93 5.03 -23.98
C GLU A 426 7.69 4.79 -25.48
N ASN A 427 7.93 5.82 -26.29
CA ASN A 427 8.02 5.74 -27.75
C ASN A 427 6.70 5.35 -28.45
N ILE A 428 5.56 5.95 -28.08
CA ILE A 428 4.32 5.70 -28.84
C ILE A 428 4.50 6.17 -30.28
N PHE A 429 4.19 5.30 -31.25
CA PHE A 429 4.26 5.65 -32.66
C PHE A 429 3.06 6.50 -33.09
N VAL A 430 3.29 7.50 -33.94
CA VAL A 430 2.21 8.36 -34.49
C VAL A 430 1.10 7.52 -35.14
N GLY A 431 1.47 6.46 -35.86
CA GLY A 431 0.51 5.53 -36.48
C GLY A 431 -0.40 4.81 -35.48
N VAL A 432 0.01 4.67 -34.22
CA VAL A 432 -0.81 4.10 -33.14
C VAL A 432 -1.62 5.17 -32.43
N LEU A 433 -1.03 6.35 -32.25
CA LEU A 433 -1.69 7.47 -31.57
C LEU A 433 -2.92 7.95 -32.35
N ILE A 434 -2.82 8.11 -33.68
CA ILE A 434 -3.92 8.66 -34.50
C ILE A 434 -5.21 7.84 -34.35
N PRO A 435 -5.23 6.50 -34.50
CA PRO A 435 -6.46 5.72 -34.33
C PRO A 435 -7.02 5.78 -32.91
N ILE A 436 -6.17 5.88 -31.88
CA ILE A 436 -6.62 6.12 -30.49
C ILE A 436 -7.38 7.45 -30.41
N LEU A 437 -6.78 8.54 -30.92
CA LEU A 437 -7.39 9.87 -30.89
C LEU A 437 -8.70 9.93 -31.68
N ASN A 438 -8.76 9.26 -32.83
CA ASN A 438 -9.97 9.17 -33.65
C ASN A 438 -11.09 8.39 -32.96
N SER A 439 -10.73 7.43 -32.12
CA SER A 439 -11.68 6.67 -31.32
C SER A 439 -12.25 7.48 -30.16
N LEU A 440 -11.62 8.60 -29.77
CA LEU A 440 -12.01 9.45 -28.64
C LEU A 440 -12.52 10.82 -29.11
N PRO A 441 -13.71 10.92 -29.71
CA PRO A 441 -14.19 12.15 -30.37
C PRO A 441 -14.39 13.34 -29.41
N LYS A 442 -14.55 13.08 -28.11
CA LYS A 442 -14.75 14.10 -27.07
C LYS A 442 -13.47 14.45 -26.30
N LEU A 443 -12.30 14.02 -26.79
CA LEU A 443 -11.04 14.26 -26.11
C LEU A 443 -10.72 15.76 -26.05
N HIS A 444 -10.51 16.29 -24.84
CA HIS A 444 -10.16 17.68 -24.59
C HIS A 444 -8.68 17.86 -24.26
N SER A 445 -8.05 16.89 -23.58
CA SER A 445 -6.62 16.95 -23.30
C SER A 445 -5.89 15.65 -23.61
N LEU A 446 -4.62 15.82 -23.97
CA LEU A 446 -3.69 14.74 -24.28
C LEU A 446 -2.37 14.97 -23.54
N LYS A 447 -1.93 13.99 -22.76
CA LYS A 447 -0.59 13.93 -22.17
C LYS A 447 0.16 12.72 -22.72
N LEU A 448 1.34 12.94 -23.26
CA LEU A 448 2.22 11.91 -23.82
C LEU A 448 3.56 11.93 -23.09
N HIS A 449 4.02 10.77 -22.65
CA HIS A 449 5.38 10.63 -22.10
C HIS A 449 6.43 10.70 -23.22
N SER A 450 6.31 9.88 -24.27
CA SER A 450 7.25 9.89 -25.39
C SER A 450 6.57 9.58 -26.72
N LEU A 451 6.93 10.32 -27.79
CA LEU A 451 6.40 10.15 -29.15
C LEU A 451 7.51 9.78 -30.15
N SER A 452 7.24 8.81 -31.02
CA SER A 452 8.12 8.33 -32.10
C SER A 452 7.45 8.46 -33.47
N PHE A 453 8.23 8.86 -34.48
CA PHE A 453 7.78 9.05 -35.87
C PHE A 453 8.06 7.85 -36.79
N GLY A 454 8.68 6.79 -36.26
CA GLY A 454 8.94 5.56 -37.01
C GLY A 454 7.67 4.75 -37.30
N ASP A 455 7.83 3.72 -38.13
CA ASP A 455 6.79 2.71 -38.32
C ASP A 455 6.75 1.79 -37.10
N PRO A 456 5.56 1.42 -36.59
CA PRO A 456 5.48 0.38 -35.58
C PRO A 456 6.04 -0.93 -36.15
N PRO A 457 6.88 -1.67 -35.42
CA PRO A 457 7.35 -2.96 -35.88
C PRO A 457 6.16 -3.88 -36.19
N GLY A 458 6.14 -4.46 -37.41
CA GLY A 458 5.08 -5.35 -37.86
C GLY A 458 3.84 -4.70 -38.49
N MET A 459 3.87 -3.39 -38.77
CA MET A 459 2.77 -2.70 -39.47
C MET A 459 2.94 -2.74 -41.00
N ASP A 460 1.85 -3.03 -41.74
CA ASP A 460 1.86 -3.01 -43.20
C ASP A 460 1.93 -1.55 -43.70
N PRO A 461 2.88 -1.20 -44.60
CA PRO A 461 2.96 0.14 -45.22
C PRO A 461 1.65 0.66 -45.84
N LYS A 462 0.76 -0.23 -46.29
CA LYS A 462 -0.57 0.16 -46.80
C LYS A 462 -1.49 0.66 -45.70
N GLU A 463 -1.46 0.05 -44.51
CA GLU A 463 -2.22 0.50 -43.34
C GLU A 463 -1.71 1.85 -42.84
N TYR A 464 -0.40 2.08 -42.90
CA TYR A 464 0.21 3.35 -42.52
C TYR A 464 -0.35 4.53 -43.32
N LYS A 465 -0.48 4.38 -44.65
CA LYS A 465 -1.09 5.40 -45.51
C LYS A 465 -2.56 5.67 -45.19
N ILE A 466 -3.31 4.63 -44.82
CA ILE A 466 -4.72 4.77 -44.42
C ILE A 466 -4.80 5.59 -43.13
N ILE A 467 -3.96 5.32 -42.13
CA ILE A 467 -4.02 6.01 -40.84
C ILE A 467 -3.69 7.50 -40.96
N PHE A 468 -2.69 7.88 -41.75
CA PHE A 468 -2.35 9.29 -41.97
C PHE A 468 -3.38 10.05 -42.81
N SER A 469 -4.27 9.36 -43.51
CA SER A 469 -5.41 9.99 -44.19
C SER A 469 -6.55 10.37 -43.25
N ILE A 470 -6.57 9.84 -42.01
CA ILE A 470 -7.64 10.08 -41.05
C ILE A 470 -7.36 11.38 -40.29
N ARG A 471 -8.21 12.40 -40.52
CA ARG A 471 -8.15 13.65 -39.75
C ARG A 471 -8.66 13.40 -38.33
N PRO A 472 -7.94 13.87 -37.28
CA PRO A 472 -8.44 13.86 -35.92
C PRO A 472 -9.81 14.55 -35.85
N THR A 473 -10.81 13.83 -35.36
CA THR A 473 -12.16 14.39 -35.14
C THR A 473 -12.27 15.11 -33.80
N SER A 474 -11.33 14.89 -32.89
CA SER A 474 -11.31 15.46 -31.55
C SER A 474 -10.78 16.90 -31.53
N LYS A 475 -11.52 17.78 -30.84
CA LYS A 475 -11.09 19.15 -30.55
C LYS A 475 -10.21 19.17 -29.29
N ILE A 476 -8.98 18.68 -29.44
CA ILE A 476 -8.01 18.68 -28.32
C ILE A 476 -7.55 20.12 -28.07
N VAL A 477 -7.80 20.63 -26.87
CA VAL A 477 -7.47 22.01 -26.46
C VAL A 477 -6.15 22.07 -25.70
N LYS A 478 -5.76 21.00 -25.00
CA LYS A 478 -4.53 20.93 -24.21
C LYS A 478 -3.69 19.74 -24.64
N THR A 479 -2.41 19.95 -24.94
CA THR A 479 -1.46 18.87 -25.25
C THR A 479 -0.17 19.07 -24.46
N TYR A 480 0.31 18.01 -23.82
CA TYR A 480 1.58 17.98 -23.09
C TYR A 480 2.41 16.80 -23.57
N LEU A 481 3.65 17.04 -23.96
CA LEU A 481 4.60 16.03 -24.43
C LEU A 481 5.88 16.13 -23.59
N GLU A 482 6.22 15.07 -22.85
CA GLU A 482 7.41 15.07 -21.98
C GLU A 482 8.70 14.87 -22.77
N LYS A 483 8.69 13.97 -23.75
CA LYS A 483 9.86 13.63 -24.58
C LYS A 483 9.47 13.48 -26.05
N MET A 484 10.23 14.12 -26.94
CA MET A 484 10.11 13.92 -28.38
C MET A 484 11.38 13.23 -28.87
N ASN A 485 11.26 12.01 -29.40
CA ASN A 485 12.42 11.35 -29.99
C ASN A 485 12.69 11.96 -31.36
N GLN A 486 13.93 12.36 -31.63
CA GLN A 486 14.30 13.04 -32.87
C GLN A 486 14.17 12.11 -34.09
N ARG A 487 13.87 12.72 -35.24
CA ARG A 487 13.72 12.11 -36.57
C ARG A 487 15.06 11.63 -37.19
N GLN A 488 16.17 11.65 -36.45
CA GLN A 488 17.54 11.66 -36.99
C GLN A 488 18.07 10.31 -37.51
N ASP A 489 17.32 9.21 -37.43
CA ASP A 489 17.75 7.91 -37.98
C ASP A 489 17.19 7.57 -39.37
N ILE A 490 16.64 8.54 -40.10
CA ILE A 490 16.25 8.36 -41.50
C ILE A 490 17.41 8.79 -42.41
N PHE A 491 18.27 7.84 -42.77
CA PHE A 491 19.13 7.99 -43.94
C PHE A 491 18.22 8.06 -45.17
N PHE A 492 18.11 9.23 -45.78
CA PHE A 492 17.68 9.31 -47.17
C PHE A 492 18.79 8.69 -48.02
N SER A 493 18.67 7.41 -48.37
CA SER A 493 19.42 6.89 -49.50
C SER A 493 18.92 7.62 -50.74
N LYS A 494 19.77 8.50 -51.29
CA LYS A 494 19.58 9.02 -52.64
C LYS A 494 19.54 7.80 -53.57
N SER A 495 18.41 7.57 -54.22
CA SER A 495 18.33 6.74 -55.41
C SER A 495 19.22 7.35 -56.49
N THR A 496 20.40 6.77 -56.71
CA THR A 496 21.14 6.98 -57.96
C THR A 496 20.42 6.16 -59.02
N LEU A 497 19.83 6.86 -59.98
CA LEU A 497 19.40 6.32 -61.26
C LEU A 497 20.60 5.65 -61.95
N SER A 498 20.38 4.40 -62.38
CA SER A 498 21.02 3.80 -63.55
C SER A 498 19.94 3.04 -64.31
#